data_AF-A0A7W7CMS8-F1
#
_entry.id   AF-A0A7W7CMS8-F1
#
_cell.length_a   1.000
_cell.length_b   1.000
_cell.length_c   1.000
_cell.angle_alpha   90.00
_cell.angle_beta   90.00
_cell.angle_gamma   90.00
#
_symmetry.space_group_name_H-M   'P 1'
#
loop_
_entity.id
_entity.type
_entity.pdbx_description
1 polymer ?
#
loop_
_entity_poly.entity_id
_entity_poly.type
_entity_poly.pdbx_seq_one_letter_code
_entity_poly.pdbx_strand_id
1 'polypeptide(L)'
;MARLPEDVRSAFRLFGFYLAEGTLDLELLDGFDYRPAVMNYGSGLEMVLAVFANVLDVNEAGQVTNYGDAEYRAAQWIRRFCDDQYLVDPPFAAWETELL
;
A
#
# COMPACT_ATOMS: atom_id res chain seq x y z
N MET A 1 24.18 -13.37 -5.12
CA MET A 1 22.84 -13.03 -4.59
C MET A 1 22.00 -12.47 -5.74
N ALA A 2 20.85 -13.08 -6.02
CA ALA A 2 19.90 -12.50 -6.96
C ALA A 2 19.29 -11.23 -6.34
N ARG A 3 19.13 -10.18 -7.14
CA ARG A 3 18.42 -8.96 -6.75
C ARG A 3 16.94 -9.12 -7.11
N LEU A 4 16.07 -8.36 -6.44
CA LEU A 4 14.68 -8.22 -6.92
C LEU A 4 14.66 -7.68 -8.37
N PRO A 5 13.67 -8.07 -9.18
CA PRO A 5 13.47 -7.52 -10.52
C PRO A 5 13.42 -5.98 -10.51
N GLU A 6 13.77 -5.36 -11.63
CA GLU A 6 13.81 -3.90 -11.72
C GLU A 6 12.45 -3.25 -11.50
N ASP A 7 11.38 -3.79 -12.09
CA ASP A 7 10.02 -3.27 -11.92
C ASP A 7 9.56 -3.35 -10.47
N VAL A 8 9.85 -4.46 -9.77
CA VAL A 8 9.52 -4.61 -8.35
C VAL A 8 10.23 -3.56 -7.51
N ARG A 9 11.53 -3.35 -7.73
CA ARG A 9 12.29 -2.32 -7.00
C ARG A 9 11.76 -0.91 -7.30
N SER A 10 11.37 -0.66 -8.54
CA SER A 10 10.78 0.60 -8.97
C SER A 10 9.41 0.83 -8.33
N ALA A 11 8.59 -0.21 -8.21
CA ALA A 11 7.28 -0.18 -7.56
C ALA A 11 7.41 0.21 -6.08
N PHE A 12 8.28 -0.48 -5.32
CA PHE A 12 8.51 -0.12 -3.90
C PHE A 12 9.07 1.29 -3.73
N ARG A 13 10.00 1.71 -4.60
CA ARG A 13 10.54 3.07 -4.58
C ARG A 13 9.45 4.11 -4.80
N LEU A 14 8.58 3.89 -5.79
CA LEU A 14 7.52 4.83 -6.16
C LEU A 14 6.42 4.88 -5.10
N PHE A 15 5.99 3.71 -4.62
CA PHE A 15 5.03 3.59 -3.52
C PHE A 15 5.53 4.31 -2.26
N GLY A 16 6.78 4.07 -1.85
CA GLY A 16 7.39 4.74 -0.70
C GLY A 16 7.49 6.26 -0.87
N PHE A 17 7.74 6.74 -2.09
CA PHE A 17 7.73 8.17 -2.41
C PHE A 17 6.33 8.77 -2.20
N TYR A 18 5.28 8.19 -2.79
CA TYR A 18 3.91 8.71 -2.63
C TYR A 18 3.41 8.62 -1.19
N LEU A 19 3.73 7.53 -0.50
CA LEU A 19 3.37 7.35 0.91
C LEU A 19 3.99 8.43 1.80
N ALA A 20 5.29 8.72 1.62
CA ALA A 20 6.01 9.72 2.40
C ALA A 20 5.56 11.16 2.09
N GLU A 21 5.31 11.45 0.81
CA GLU A 21 4.85 12.78 0.39
C GLU A 21 3.37 13.04 0.75
N GLY A 22 2.59 12.01 1.10
CA GLY A 22 1.17 12.17 1.41
C GLY A 22 0.30 12.23 0.14
N THR A 23 0.77 11.62 -0.95
CA THR A 23 0.16 11.70 -2.29
C THR A 23 -0.23 10.33 -2.85
N LEU A 24 -0.27 9.32 -1.98
CA LEU A 24 -0.79 8.00 -2.32
C LEU A 24 -2.29 8.11 -2.62
N ASP A 25 -2.73 7.57 -3.76
CA ASP A 25 -4.13 7.54 -4.20
C ASP A 25 -4.95 8.80 -3.82
N LEU A 26 -4.71 9.91 -4.53
CA LEU A 26 -5.37 11.19 -4.25
C LEU A 26 -6.89 11.15 -4.45
N GLU A 27 -7.43 10.20 -5.21
CA GLU A 27 -8.88 10.08 -5.34
C GLU A 27 -9.53 9.64 -4.02
N LEU A 28 -8.83 8.80 -3.24
CA LEU A 28 -9.33 8.26 -1.98
C LEU A 28 -8.85 9.02 -0.72
N LEU A 29 -7.61 9.49 -0.74
CA LEU A 29 -6.92 10.02 0.43
C LEU A 29 -6.78 11.55 0.44
N ASP A 30 -7.22 12.25 -0.60
CA ASP A 30 -7.24 13.72 -0.58
C ASP A 30 -8.18 14.27 0.52
N GLY A 31 -7.84 15.46 1.00
CA GLY A 31 -8.61 16.18 2.02
C GLY A 31 -8.16 15.97 3.48
N PHE A 32 -7.17 15.12 3.75
CA PHE A 32 -6.56 15.01 5.09
C PHE A 32 -5.11 14.51 5.06
N ASP A 33 -4.34 14.82 6.10
CA ASP A 33 -2.97 14.32 6.25
C ASP A 33 -2.94 13.05 7.09
N TYR A 34 -2.80 11.89 6.43
CA TYR A 34 -2.74 10.58 7.08
C TYR A 34 -1.35 10.24 7.66
N ARG A 35 -0.29 10.97 7.29
CA ARG A 35 1.09 10.58 7.62
C ARG A 35 1.35 10.52 9.12
N PRO A 36 0.86 11.45 9.97
CA PRO A 36 1.01 11.33 11.42
C PRO A 36 0.37 10.05 11.97
N ALA A 37 -0.77 9.62 11.42
CA ALA A 37 -1.44 8.39 11.86
C ALA A 37 -0.63 7.14 11.48
N VAL A 38 -0.10 7.09 10.26
CA VAL A 38 0.64 5.93 9.73
C VAL A 38 2.05 5.83 10.31
N MET A 39 2.74 6.95 10.49
CA MET A 39 4.19 6.98 10.78
C MET A 39 4.56 7.03 12.27
N ASN A 40 3.66 7.42 13.18
CA ASN A 40 4.04 7.71 14.58
C ASN A 40 4.50 6.47 15.38
N TYR A 41 3.85 5.33 15.17
CA TYR A 41 4.03 4.13 16.01
C TYR A 41 4.51 2.90 15.22
N GLY A 42 4.77 3.04 13.92
CA GLY A 42 5.30 1.97 13.06
C GLY A 42 4.29 0.89 12.65
N SER A 43 3.32 0.54 13.50
CA SER A 43 2.30 -0.50 13.18
C SER A 43 1.44 -0.15 11.97
N GLY A 44 1.10 1.13 11.80
CA GLY A 44 0.40 1.61 10.60
C GLY A 44 1.23 1.45 9.34
N LEU A 45 2.50 1.88 9.40
CA LEU A 45 3.45 1.71 8.29
C LEU A 45 3.67 0.24 7.94
N GLU A 46 3.83 -0.63 8.93
CA GLU A 46 3.99 -2.07 8.75
C GLU A 46 2.80 -2.66 7.98
N MET A 47 1.57 -2.36 8.41
CA MET A 47 0.37 -2.89 7.75
C MET A 47 0.19 -2.34 6.33
N VAL A 48 0.46 -1.05 6.10
CA VAL A 48 0.41 -0.45 4.76
C VAL A 48 1.40 -1.11 3.80
N LEU A 49 2.62 -1.38 4.28
CA LEU A 49 3.63 -2.09 3.49
C LEU A 49 3.24 -3.54 3.24
N ALA A 50 2.66 -4.22 4.24
CA ALA A 50 2.17 -5.59 4.09
C ALA A 50 1.08 -5.68 3.04
N VAL A 51 0.06 -4.82 3.11
CA VAL A 51 -1.03 -4.79 2.11
C VAL A 51 -0.49 -4.54 0.71
N PHE A 52 0.38 -3.54 0.53
CA PHE A 52 0.99 -3.27 -0.78
C PHE A 52 1.78 -4.48 -1.29
N ALA A 53 2.66 -5.05 -0.46
CA ALA A 53 3.52 -6.17 -0.85
C ALA A 53 2.75 -7.46 -1.14
N ASN A 54 1.72 -7.76 -0.35
CA ASN A 54 0.90 -8.96 -0.49
C ASN A 54 0.06 -8.89 -1.77
N VAL A 55 -0.50 -7.71 -2.10
CA VAL A 55 -1.35 -7.52 -3.28
C VAL A 55 -0.53 -7.38 -4.57
N LEU A 56 0.72 -6.92 -4.49
CA LEU A 56 1.57 -6.71 -5.67
C LEU A 56 1.80 -8.01 -6.44
N ASP A 57 1.24 -8.09 -7.65
CA ASP A 57 1.40 -9.18 -8.59
C ASP A 57 2.61 -8.95 -9.49
N VAL A 58 3.39 -10.01 -9.68
CA VAL A 58 4.63 -10.02 -10.45
C VAL A 58 4.60 -11.23 -11.37
N ASN A 59 4.68 -10.99 -12.68
CA ASN A 59 4.65 -12.06 -13.67
C ASN A 59 5.98 -12.84 -13.73
N GLU A 60 6.01 -13.92 -14.52
CA GLU A 60 7.19 -14.78 -14.69
C GLU A 60 8.43 -14.04 -15.23
N ALA A 61 8.23 -12.91 -15.94
CA ALA A 61 9.31 -12.06 -16.44
C ALA A 61 9.83 -11.07 -15.38
N GLY A 62 9.26 -11.06 -14.17
CA GLY A 62 9.63 -10.15 -13.09
C GLY A 62 9.03 -8.75 -13.23
N GLN A 63 7.95 -8.60 -14.00
CA GLN A 63 7.26 -7.33 -14.23
C GLN A 63 6.05 -7.21 -13.32
N VAL A 64 5.84 -6.02 -12.79
CA VAL A 64 4.65 -5.71 -11.98
C VAL A 64 3.45 -5.52 -12.90
N THR A 65 2.35 -6.20 -12.59
CA THR A 65 1.15 -6.26 -13.46
C THR A 65 -0.04 -5.47 -12.91
N ASN A 66 -0.05 -5.13 -11.61
CA ASN A 66 -1.21 -4.56 -10.93
C ASN A 66 -0.86 -3.43 -9.93
N TYR A 67 0.19 -2.65 -10.20
CA TYR A 67 0.67 -1.60 -9.27
C TYR A 67 -0.44 -0.71 -8.70
N GLY A 68 -1.36 -0.25 -9.57
CA GLY A 68 -2.48 0.60 -9.15
C GLY A 68 -3.44 -0.09 -8.19
N ASP A 69 -3.73 -1.38 -8.39
CA ASP A 69 -4.58 -2.15 -7.48
C ASP A 69 -3.90 -2.32 -6.12
N ALA A 70 -2.60 -2.64 -6.10
CA ALA A 70 -1.83 -2.77 -4.85
C ALA A 70 -1.74 -1.44 -4.08
N GLU A 71 -1.52 -0.33 -4.80
CA GLU A 71 -1.56 1.02 -4.24
C GLU A 71 -2.94 1.35 -3.64
N TYR A 72 -4.00 1.13 -4.42
CA TYR A 72 -5.37 1.42 -4.00
C TYR A 72 -5.76 0.61 -2.75
N ARG A 73 -5.40 -0.67 -2.68
CA ARG A 73 -5.68 -1.51 -1.50
C ARG A 73 -4.95 -0.99 -0.26
N ALA A 74 -3.70 -0.57 -0.39
CA ALA A 74 -2.98 0.07 0.71
C ALA A 74 -3.65 1.39 1.13
N ALA A 75 -4.10 2.20 0.17
CA ALA A 75 -4.82 3.44 0.44
C ALA A 75 -6.18 3.20 1.14
N GLN A 76 -6.92 2.17 0.74
CA GLN A 76 -8.16 1.76 1.43
C GLN A 76 -7.92 1.38 2.89
N TRP A 77 -6.77 0.75 3.18
CA TRP A 77 -6.40 0.44 4.56
C TRP A 77 -6.12 1.73 5.34
N ILE A 78 -5.34 2.66 4.79
CA ILE A 78 -5.06 3.97 5.40
C ILE A 78 -6.36 4.73 5.67
N ARG A 79 -7.27 4.75 4.69
CA ARG A 79 -8.56 5.43 4.82
C ARG A 79 -9.36 4.84 5.97
N ARG A 80 -9.50 3.51 6.03
CA ARG A 80 -10.21 2.82 7.11
C ARG A 80 -9.57 3.03 8.48
N PHE A 81 -8.25 3.16 8.51
CA PHE A 81 -7.50 3.39 9.75
C PHE A 81 -7.75 4.80 10.31
N CYS A 82 -7.90 5.80 9.44
CA CYS A 82 -8.13 7.19 9.83
C CYS A 82 -9.62 7.54 10.01
N ASP A 83 -10.50 6.84 9.31
CA ASP A 83 -11.95 7.06 9.29
C ASP A 83 -12.66 5.71 9.51
N ASP A 84 -13.22 5.52 10.70
CA ASP A 84 -13.85 4.26 11.08
C ASP A 84 -15.23 4.02 10.42
N GLN A 85 -15.78 5.06 9.80
CA GLN A 85 -17.03 5.02 9.05
C GLN A 85 -16.81 4.60 7.59
N TYR A 86 -15.57 4.70 7.09
CA TYR A 86 -15.23 4.21 5.76
C TYR A 86 -15.41 2.68 5.69
N LEU A 87 -16.14 2.22 4.68
CA LEU A 87 -16.36 0.79 4.43
C LEU A 87 -15.49 0.36 3.25
N VAL A 88 -14.60 -0.59 3.51
CA VAL A 88 -13.76 -1.20 2.47
C VAL A 88 -14.62 -2.21 1.71
N ASP A 89 -14.78 -1.99 0.41
CA ASP A 89 -15.48 -2.90 -0.50
C ASP A 89 -14.60 -3.17 -1.75
N PRO A 90 -14.28 -4.44 -2.06
CA PRO A 90 -14.52 -5.63 -1.24
C PRO A 90 -13.72 -5.59 0.07
N PRO A 91 -14.20 -6.24 1.16
CA PRO A 91 -13.43 -6.37 2.40
C PRO A 91 -12.04 -6.97 2.15
N PHE A 92 -11.08 -6.64 3.01
CA PHE A 92 -9.76 -7.28 2.95
C PHE A 92 -9.88 -8.79 3.13
N ALA A 93 -9.30 -9.54 2.21
CA ALA A 93 -9.02 -10.94 2.42
C ALA A 93 -7.92 -11.08 3.48
N ALA A 94 -7.95 -12.16 4.26
CA ALA A 94 -7.01 -12.35 5.36
C ALA A 94 -5.54 -12.28 4.93
N TRP A 95 -5.24 -12.79 3.74
CA TRP A 95 -3.89 -12.78 3.16
C TRP A 95 -3.39 -11.39 2.76
N GLU A 96 -4.29 -10.43 2.48
CA GLU A 96 -3.86 -9.06 2.15
C GLU A 96 -3.24 -8.38 3.38
N THR A 97 -3.72 -8.72 4.58
CA THR A 97 -3.28 -8.11 5.85
C THR A 97 -2.31 -8.97 6.66
N GLU A 98 -1.77 -10.04 6.07
CA GLU A 98 -0.84 -10.92 6.76
C GLU A 98 0.55 -10.25 6.94
N LEU A 99 1.08 -10.32 8.16
CA LEU A 99 2.41 -9.83 8.50
C LEU A 99 3.35 -11.05 8.55
N LEU A 100 4.10 -11.28 7.46
CA LEU A 100 5.00 -12.44 7.27
C LEU A 100 6.27 -12.37 8.12
#